data_AF-A0A6A3IW18-F1
#
_entry.id   AF-A0A6A3IW18-F1
#
_cell.length_a   1.000
_cell.length_b   1.000
_cell.length_c   1.000
_cell.angle_alpha   90.00
_cell.angle_beta   90.00
_cell.angle_gamma   90.00
#
_symmetry.space_group_name_H-M   'P 1'
#
loop_
_entity.id
_entity.type
_entity.pdbx_description
1 polymer ?
#
loop_
_entity_poly.entity_id
_entity_poly.type
_entity_poly.pdbx_seq_one_letter_code
_entity_poly.pdbx_strand_id
1 'polypeptide(L)'
;MLTGFNPPALQIPAGYKWIYDVCPHRYSFSVLVATVFGDCSDAQLADISLSSANASSLDLSNYPLGCRIVQNAPASVGEIPVKLYVDQVFGVKHEQIGEYVGFFIVILLAFRALTALVMRFVNHQQR
;
A
#
# COMPACT_ATOMS: atom_id res chain seq x y z
N MET A 1 -14.34 2.15 4.58
CA MET A 1 -14.02 0.87 3.89
C MET A 1 -12.62 0.45 4.32
N LEU A 2 -12.39 -0.84 4.57
CA LEU A 2 -11.11 -1.42 5.01
C LEU A 2 -10.09 -1.38 3.86
N THR A 3 -9.62 -0.20 3.48
CA THR A 3 -8.61 0.00 2.42
C THR A 3 -7.19 -0.15 2.95
N GLY A 4 -7.03 -0.25 4.27
CA GLY A 4 -5.73 -0.23 4.94
C GLY A 4 -5.26 1.17 5.30
N PHE A 5 -6.08 2.21 5.09
CA PHE A 5 -5.81 3.58 5.57
C PHE A 5 -6.43 3.83 6.96
N ASN A 6 -7.70 3.46 7.16
CA ASN A 6 -8.40 3.56 8.44
C ASN A 6 -9.35 2.34 8.65
N PRO A 7 -9.02 1.41 9.56
CA PRO A 7 -7.76 1.30 10.29
C PRO A 7 -6.56 1.06 9.37
N PRO A 8 -5.35 1.49 9.78
CA PRO A 8 -4.11 1.20 9.04
C PRO A 8 -3.86 -0.32 9.03
N ALA A 9 -3.21 -0.83 7.97
CA ALA A 9 -3.00 -2.26 7.77
C ALA A 9 -2.33 -2.96 8.97
N LEU A 10 -1.44 -2.26 9.67
CA LEU A 10 -0.76 -2.73 10.88
C LEU A 10 -1.72 -3.00 12.05
N GLN A 11 -2.84 -2.27 12.14
CA GLN A 11 -3.78 -2.33 13.25
C GLN A 11 -4.96 -3.29 12.99
N ILE A 12 -4.98 -3.97 11.83
CA ILE A 12 -6.06 -4.90 11.49
C ILE A 12 -5.89 -6.20 12.29
N PRO A 13 -6.87 -6.58 13.13
CA PRO A 13 -6.80 -7.83 13.89
C PRO A 13 -6.74 -9.05 12.97
N ALA A 14 -5.99 -10.08 13.35
CA ALA A 14 -5.78 -11.28 12.54
C ALA A 14 -7.10 -11.92 12.05
N GLY A 15 -8.13 -11.97 12.88
CA GLY A 15 -9.43 -12.56 12.53
C GLY A 15 -10.21 -11.83 11.43
N TYR A 16 -9.91 -10.54 11.19
CA TYR A 16 -10.55 -9.72 10.16
C TYR A 16 -9.64 -9.44 8.96
N LYS A 17 -8.39 -9.94 8.99
CA LYS A 17 -7.39 -9.69 7.95
C LYS A 17 -7.80 -10.25 6.59
N TRP A 18 -8.48 -11.39 6.57
CA TRP A 18 -9.00 -11.99 5.33
C TRP A 18 -9.99 -11.06 4.59
N ILE A 19 -10.81 -10.29 5.32
CA ILE A 19 -11.74 -9.33 4.70
C ILE A 19 -10.94 -8.24 3.98
N TYR A 20 -9.88 -7.77 4.63
CA TYR A 20 -8.96 -6.80 4.06
C TYR A 20 -8.21 -7.35 2.83
N ASP A 21 -7.84 -8.63 2.82
CA ASP A 21 -7.20 -9.29 1.66
C ASP A 21 -8.15 -9.48 0.46
N VAL A 22 -9.45 -9.72 0.70
CA VAL A 22 -10.46 -9.92 -0.37
C VAL A 22 -10.93 -8.60 -0.99
N CYS A 23 -10.78 -7.48 -0.28
CA CYS A 23 -11.25 -6.18 -0.73
C CYS A 23 -10.46 -5.64 -1.93
N PRO A 24 -11.05 -5.48 -3.13
CA PRO A 24 -10.32 -5.04 -4.33
C PRO A 24 -9.77 -3.61 -4.18
N HIS A 25 -10.49 -2.75 -3.47
CA HIS A 25 -10.10 -1.35 -3.25
C HIS A 25 -8.77 -1.21 -2.50
N ARG A 26 -8.37 -2.20 -1.71
CA ARG A 26 -7.07 -2.20 -1.02
C ARG A 26 -5.94 -2.19 -2.04
N TYR A 27 -6.03 -3.02 -3.08
CA TYR A 27 -4.97 -3.14 -4.07
C TYR A 27 -4.84 -1.86 -4.89
N SER A 28 -5.97 -1.22 -5.25
CA SER A 28 -5.94 0.11 -5.89
C SER A 28 -5.26 1.17 -5.02
N PHE A 29 -5.60 1.22 -3.72
CA PHE A 29 -4.95 2.12 -2.77
C PHE A 29 -3.44 1.83 -2.66
N SER A 30 -3.08 0.54 -2.55
CA SER A 30 -1.68 0.11 -2.43
C SER A 30 -0.86 0.50 -3.66
N VAL A 31 -1.43 0.38 -4.87
CA VAL A 31 -0.76 0.83 -6.10
C VAL A 31 -0.55 2.35 -6.09
N LEU A 32 -1.57 3.14 -5.76
CA LEU A 32 -1.46 4.61 -5.71
C LEU A 32 -0.42 5.08 -4.68
N VAL A 33 -0.41 4.47 -3.49
CA VAL A 33 0.53 4.82 -2.44
C VAL A 33 1.93 4.36 -2.79
N ALA A 34 2.09 3.15 -3.32
CA ALA A 34 3.38 2.61 -3.71
C ALA A 34 4.03 3.46 -4.81
N THR A 35 3.28 3.92 -5.82
CA THR A 35 3.84 4.73 -6.91
C THR A 35 4.23 6.13 -6.47
N VAL A 36 3.44 6.79 -5.62
CA VAL A 36 3.70 8.18 -5.21
C VAL A 36 4.70 8.26 -4.06
N PHE A 37 4.60 7.35 -3.09
CA PHE A 37 5.30 7.41 -1.80
C PHE A 37 6.29 6.28 -1.58
N GLY A 38 6.26 5.23 -2.41
CA GLY A 38 7.19 4.11 -2.31
C GLY A 38 8.52 4.32 -3.02
N ASP A 39 8.62 5.34 -3.90
CA ASP A 39 9.83 5.59 -4.68
C ASP A 39 10.95 6.18 -3.80
N CYS A 40 11.93 5.34 -3.49
CA CYS A 40 13.19 5.70 -2.88
C CYS A 40 14.16 4.52 -3.00
N SER A 41 15.30 4.71 -3.66
CA SER A 41 16.32 3.65 -3.81
C SER A 41 17.07 3.41 -2.49
N ASP A 42 17.64 2.21 -2.33
CA ASP A 42 18.36 1.86 -1.10
C ASP A 42 19.65 2.70 -0.92
N ALA A 43 20.27 3.13 -2.02
CA ALA A 43 21.40 4.06 -1.98
C ALA A 43 21.00 5.41 -1.37
N GLN A 44 19.87 5.97 -1.82
CA GLN A 44 19.31 7.21 -1.26
C GLN A 44 18.91 7.05 0.21
N LEU A 45 18.37 5.88 0.57
CA LEU A 45 18.00 5.58 1.95
C LEU A 45 19.23 5.50 2.87
N ALA A 46 20.34 4.94 2.37
CA ALA A 46 21.61 4.91 3.07
C ALA A 46 22.16 6.33 3.31
N ASP A 47 22.14 7.19 2.29
CA ASP A 47 22.58 8.59 2.40
C ASP A 47 21.76 9.37 3.44
N ILE A 48 20.43 9.17 3.46
CA ILE A 48 19.54 9.76 4.46
C ILE A 48 19.90 9.28 5.86
N SER A 49 20.10 7.97 6.04
CA SER A 49 20.45 7.39 7.35
C SER A 49 21.81 7.87 7.88
N LEU A 50 22.77 8.14 6.98
CA LEU A 50 24.07 8.69 7.34
C LEU A 50 23.96 10.17 7.73
N SER A 51 23.14 10.94 6.99
CA SER A 51 22.90 12.35 7.29
C SER A 51 22.20 12.56 8.63
N SER A 52 21.24 11.69 8.99
CA SER A 52 20.58 11.72 10.30
C SER A 52 21.55 11.33 11.43
N ALA A 53 22.45 10.37 11.19
CA ALA A 53 23.48 9.98 12.15
C ALA A 53 24.53 11.09 12.40
N ASN A 54 24.90 11.83 11.35
CA ASN A 54 25.90 12.90 11.42
C ASN A 54 25.33 14.29 11.73
N ALA A 55 24.02 14.38 12.01
CA ALA A 55 23.28 15.64 12.22
C ALA A 55 23.54 16.69 11.11
N SER A 56 23.78 16.23 9.88
CA SER A 56 24.00 17.10 8.73
C SER A 56 22.71 17.23 7.93
N SER A 57 22.35 18.47 7.56
CA SER A 57 21.17 18.72 6.75
C SER A 57 21.44 18.34 5.29
N LEU A 58 20.87 17.22 4.84
CA LEU A 58 20.86 16.84 3.43
C LEU A 58 19.70 17.57 2.72
N ASP A 59 19.98 18.27 1.62
CA ASP A 59 18.91 18.86 0.80
C ASP A 59 18.18 17.76 0.00
N LEU A 60 16.98 17.45 0.46
CA LEU A 60 16.12 16.39 -0.06
C LEU A 60 15.14 16.90 -1.12
N SER A 61 15.28 18.17 -1.56
CA SER A 61 14.38 18.80 -2.54
C SER A 61 14.38 18.08 -3.88
N ASN A 62 15.54 17.56 -4.31
CA ASN A 62 15.71 16.81 -5.56
C ASN A 62 15.39 15.31 -5.44
N TYR A 63 15.08 14.83 -4.24
CA TYR A 63 14.77 13.42 -4.01
C TYR A 63 13.27 13.14 -4.24
N PRO A 64 12.91 11.92 -4.64
CA PRO A 64 11.51 11.51 -4.78
C PRO A 64 10.78 11.64 -3.43
N LEU A 65 9.45 11.79 -3.49
CA LEU A 65 8.63 12.04 -2.28
C LEU A 65 8.78 10.94 -1.23
N GLY A 66 8.99 9.68 -1.64
CA GLY A 66 9.19 8.56 -0.72
C GLY A 66 10.46 8.65 0.12
N CYS A 67 11.49 9.34 -0.38
CA CYS A 67 12.72 9.57 0.38
C CYS A 67 12.58 10.69 1.41
N ARG A 68 11.55 11.54 1.33
CA ARG A 68 11.41 12.69 2.23
C ARG A 68 11.07 12.27 3.65
N ILE A 69 11.59 12.98 4.65
CA ILE A 69 11.24 12.73 6.06
C ILE A 69 9.79 13.15 6.31
N VAL A 70 9.03 12.30 7.00
CA VAL A 70 7.64 12.59 7.36
C VAL A 70 7.61 13.77 8.34
N GLN A 71 6.87 14.82 7.98
CA GLN A 71 6.66 15.97 8.86
C GLN A 71 5.45 15.74 9.77
N ASN A 72 5.54 16.20 11.02
CA ASN A 72 4.46 16.09 12.02
C ASN A 72 3.99 14.64 12.25
N ALA A 73 4.91 13.67 12.16
CA ALA A 73 4.60 12.29 12.51
C ALA A 73 4.23 12.18 13.99
N PRO A 74 3.31 11.26 14.37
CA PRO A 74 3.03 10.98 15.76
C PRO A 74 4.33 10.57 16.49
N ALA A 75 4.49 10.97 17.75
CA ALA A 75 5.70 10.71 18.54
C ALA A 75 6.09 9.22 18.64
N SER A 76 5.15 8.30 18.38
CA SER A 76 5.38 6.85 18.37
C SER A 76 6.13 6.32 17.15
N VAL A 77 6.25 7.09 16.06
CA VAL A 77 6.81 6.63 14.77
C VAL A 77 8.22 7.16 14.49
N GLY A 78 8.61 8.26 15.15
CA GLY A 78 9.94 8.85 15.02
C GLY A 78 10.21 9.53 13.66
N GLU A 79 11.42 10.03 13.48
CA GLU A 79 11.88 10.67 12.24
C GLU A 79 12.28 9.61 11.21
N ILE A 80 11.32 9.17 10.41
CA ILE A 80 11.53 8.19 9.33
C ILE A 80 11.14 8.75 7.95
N PRO A 81 11.77 8.27 6.87
CA PRO A 81 11.35 8.60 5.50
C PRO A 81 9.96 8.04 5.18
N VAL A 82 9.27 8.71 4.27
CA VAL A 82 7.90 8.40 3.84
C VAL A 82 7.75 6.96 3.33
N LYS A 83 8.73 6.42 2.59
CA LYS A 83 8.76 5.01 2.12
C LYS A 83 8.61 4.02 3.29
N LEU A 84 9.37 4.23 4.36
CA LEU A 84 9.31 3.35 5.54
C LEU A 84 8.00 3.54 6.31
N TYR A 85 7.50 4.77 6.37
CA TYR A 85 6.20 5.05 6.99
C TYR A 85 5.05 4.32 6.30
N VAL A 86 4.98 4.36 4.97
CA VAL A 86 3.90 3.69 4.22
C VAL A 86 4.01 2.17 4.26
N ASP A 87 5.22 1.62 4.35
CA ASP A 87 5.44 0.18 4.54
C ASP A 87 4.99 -0.26 5.94
N GLN A 88 5.45 0.42 6.99
CA GLN A 88 5.17 0.01 8.37
C GLN A 88 3.72 0.24 8.81
N VAL A 89 3.12 1.38 8.44
CA VAL A 89 1.77 1.76 8.87
C VAL A 89 0.71 1.18 7.93
N PHE A 90 0.89 1.37 6.62
CA PHE A 90 -0.09 1.00 5.61
C PHE A 90 0.19 -0.34 4.94
N GLY A 91 1.35 -0.97 5.16
CA GLY A 91 1.68 -2.27 4.58
C GLY A 91 1.90 -2.22 3.07
N VAL A 92 2.34 -1.07 2.54
CA VAL A 92 2.47 -0.83 1.10
C VAL A 92 3.95 -0.75 0.69
N LYS A 93 4.35 -1.62 -0.24
CA LYS A 93 5.72 -1.68 -0.76
C LYS A 93 5.79 -1.31 -2.24
N HIS A 94 6.81 -0.55 -2.62
CA HIS A 94 7.05 -0.16 -4.01
C HIS A 94 7.38 -1.36 -4.91
N GLU A 95 8.19 -2.29 -4.41
CA GLU A 95 8.61 -3.48 -5.16
C GLU A 95 7.45 -4.42 -5.50
N GLN A 96 6.36 -4.35 -4.72
CA GLN A 96 5.19 -5.22 -4.86
C GLN A 96 4.06 -4.61 -5.72
N ILE A 97 4.30 -3.50 -6.42
CA ILE A 97 3.28 -2.87 -7.29
C ILE A 97 2.70 -3.88 -8.28
N GLY A 98 3.55 -4.71 -8.90
CA GLY A 98 3.13 -5.73 -9.86
C GLY A 98 2.21 -6.79 -9.22
N GLU A 99 2.50 -7.21 -7.99
CA GLU A 99 1.65 -8.15 -7.23
C GLU A 99 0.28 -7.53 -6.94
N TYR A 100 0.23 -6.27 -6.48
CA TYR A 100 -1.04 -5.59 -6.20
C TYR A 100 -1.91 -5.47 -7.44
N VAL A 101 -1.32 -5.11 -8.59
CA VAL A 101 -2.04 -5.07 -9.88
C VAL A 101 -2.54 -6.47 -10.27
N GLY A 102 -1.71 -7.50 -10.11
CA GLY A 102 -2.08 -8.89 -10.37
C GLY A 102 -3.30 -9.34 -9.55
N PHE A 103 -3.26 -9.15 -8.23
CA PHE A 103 -4.37 -9.50 -7.34
C PHE A 103 -5.65 -8.73 -7.68
N PHE A 104 -5.54 -7.43 -8.00
CA PHE A 104 -6.68 -6.63 -8.41
C PHE A 104 -7.36 -7.21 -9.66
N ILE A 105 -6.58 -7.57 -10.69
CA ILE A 105 -7.10 -8.18 -11.92
C ILE A 105 -7.75 -9.54 -11.63
N VAL A 106 -7.10 -10.39 -10.83
CA VAL A 106 -7.63 -11.72 -10.47
C VAL A 106 -8.99 -11.62 -9.78
N ILE A 107 -9.11 -10.72 -8.79
CA ILE A 107 -10.38 -10.50 -8.07
C ILE A 107 -11.46 -10.00 -9.01
N LEU A 108 -11.14 -9.06 -9.90
CA LEU A 108 -12.09 -8.57 -10.91
C LEU A 108 -12.59 -9.67 -11.83
N LEU A 109 -11.69 -10.52 -12.35
CA LEU A 109 -12.06 -11.64 -13.22
C LEU A 109 -12.92 -12.67 -12.47
N ALA A 110 -12.59 -12.97 -11.22
CA ALA A 110 -13.38 -13.88 -10.37
C ALA A 110 -14.81 -13.36 -10.18
N PHE A 111 -14.98 -12.08 -9.82
CA PHE A 111 -16.32 -11.48 -9.69
C PHE A 111 -17.08 -11.49 -11.01
N ARG A 112 -16.40 -11.21 -12.14
CA ARG A 112 -17.05 -11.27 -13.48
C ARG A 112 -17.52 -12.68 -13.82
N ALA A 113 -16.71 -13.70 -13.51
CA ALA A 113 -17.09 -15.09 -13.71
C ALA A 113 -18.29 -15.48 -12.83
N LEU A 114 -18.30 -15.11 -11.55
CA LEU A 114 -19.42 -15.34 -10.65
C LEU A 114 -20.71 -14.67 -11.14
N THR A 115 -20.64 -13.41 -11.58
CA THR A 115 -21.80 -12.72 -12.15
C THR A 115 -22.33 -13.41 -13.41
N ALA A 116 -21.45 -13.87 -14.31
CA ALA A 116 -21.85 -14.63 -15.49
C ALA A 116 -22.52 -15.96 -15.12
N LEU A 117 -22.02 -16.64 -14.07
CA LEU A 117 -22.58 -17.88 -13.55
C LEU A 117 -23.98 -17.66 -12.96
N VAL A 118 -24.14 -16.62 -12.14
CA VAL A 118 -25.44 -16.23 -11.55
C VAL A 118 -26.45 -15.90 -12.64
N MET A 119 -26.07 -15.09 -13.64
CA MET A 119 -26.96 -14.79 -14.77
C MET A 119 -27.37 -16.05 -15.54
N ARG A 120 -26.45 -16.97 -15.80
CA ARG A 120 -26.76 -18.25 -16.44
C ARG A 120 -27.73 -19.09 -15.60
N PHE A 121 -27.51 -19.17 -14.30
CA PHE A 121 -28.35 -19.94 -13.39
C PHE A 121 -29.77 -19.37 -13.32
N VAL A 122 -29.90 -18.05 -13.13
CA VAL A 122 -31.20 -17.36 -13.12
C VAL A 122 -31.94 -17.55 -14.44
N ASN A 123 -31.26 -17.39 -15.57
CA ASN A 123 -31.87 -17.60 -16.89
C ASN A 123 -32.32 -19.06 -17.11
N HIS A 124 -31.66 -20.03 -16.48
CA HIS A 124 -32.06 -21.43 -16.57
C HIS A 124 -33.30 -21.74 -15.72
N GLN A 125 -33.46 -21.11 -14.55
CA GLN A 125 -34.62 -21.32 -13.67
C GLN A 125 -35.91 -20.66 -14.18
N GLN A 126 -35.81 -19.65 -15.05
CA GLN A 126 -36.97 -18.98 -15.65
C GLN A 126 -37.54 -19.69 -16.88
N ARG A 127 -36.89 -20.77 -17.35
CA ARG A 127 -37.33 -21.59 -18.47
C ARG A 127 -38.06 -22.83 -17.97
#